data_AF-A0A968P2L2-F1
#
_entry.id   AF-A0A968P2L2-F1
#
_cell.length_a   1.000
_cell.length_b   1.000
_cell.length_c   1.000
_cell.angle_alpha   90.00
_cell.angle_beta   90.00
_cell.angle_gamma   90.00
#
_symmetry.space_group_name_H-M   'P 1'
#
loop_
_entity.id
_entity.type
_entity.pdbx_description
1 polymer ?
#
loop_
_entity_poly.entity_id
_entity_poly.type
_entity_poly.pdbx_seq_one_letter_code
_entity_poly.pdbx_strand_id
1 'polypeptide(L)' 'MNRTKLKVLLAEDDPNISVIARLSLEKLAGHDVTVVSDGESALREALTQSYDVILLDEMMPK' A
#
# COMPACT_ATOMS: atom_id res chain seq x y z
N MET A 1 -17.25 -1.29 -17.83
CA MET A 1 -16.25 -2.30 -17.38
C MET A 1 -16.34 -2.39 -15.86
N ASN A 2 -16.68 -3.55 -15.30
CA ASN A 2 -16.56 -3.76 -13.85
C ASN A 2 -15.06 -3.77 -13.51
N ARG A 3 -14.57 -2.72 -12.86
CA ARG A 3 -13.21 -2.72 -12.30
C ARG A 3 -13.29 -3.49 -10.99
N THR A 4 -12.61 -4.64 -10.92
CA THR A 4 -12.50 -5.39 -9.66
C THR A 4 -11.70 -4.56 -8.65
N LYS A 5 -12.23 -4.46 -7.44
CA LYS A 5 -11.57 -3.78 -6.33
C LYS A 5 -10.46 -4.67 -5.78
N LEU A 6 -9.22 -4.19 -5.82
CA LEU A 6 -8.05 -4.88 -5.28
C LEU A 6 -7.76 -4.42 -3.85
N LYS A 7 -7.16 -5.31 -3.06
CA LYS A 7 -6.58 -5.01 -1.75
C LYS A 7 -5.08 -4.81 -1.91
N VAL A 8 -4.61 -3.60 -1.66
CA VAL A 8 -3.23 -3.15 -1.88
C VAL A 8 -2.55 -2.88 -0.55
N LEU A 9 -1.34 -3.40 -0.37
CA LEU A 9 -0.42 -2.95 0.69
C LEU A 9 0.54 -1.93 0.09
N LEU A 10 0.56 -0.71 0.62
CA LEU A 10 1.50 0.34 0.26
C LEU A 10 2.48 0.53 1.43
N ALA A 11 3.75 0.23 1.20
CA ALA A 11 4.83 0.42 2.16
C ALA A 11 5.71 1.58 1.68
N GLU A 12 5.58 2.72 2.35
CA GLU A 12 6.14 4.02 1.96
C GLU A 12 6.27 4.91 3.22
N ASP A 13 7.48 5.38 3.51
CA ASP A 13 7.76 6.19 4.70
C ASP A 13 7.73 7.71 4.45
N ASP A 14 7.86 8.17 3.20
CA ASP A 14 7.66 9.58 2.88
C ASP A 14 6.15 9.91 2.91
N PRO A 15 5.71 10.79 3.83
CA PRO A 15 4.29 11.09 4.00
C PRO A 15 3.67 11.78 2.77
N ASN A 16 4.45 12.53 1.98
CA ASN A 16 3.95 13.19 0.78
C ASN A 16 3.70 12.17 -0.32
N ILE A 17 4.66 11.25 -0.54
CA ILE A 17 4.53 10.18 -1.53
C ILE A 17 3.38 9.26 -1.14
N SER A 18 3.33 8.84 0.13
CA SER A 18 2.28 8.00 0.69
C SER A 18 0.88 8.58 0.47
N VAL A 19 0.70 9.88 0.73
CA VAL A 19 -0.59 10.57 0.52
C VAL A 19 -0.98 10.57 -0.96
N ILE A 20 -0.06 10.89 -1.87
CA ILE A 20 -0.34 10.94 -3.31
C ILE A 20 -0.67 9.54 -3.85
N ALA A 21 0.10 8.53 -3.47
CA ALA A 21 -0.10 7.15 -3.88
C ALA A 21 -1.45 6.61 -3.37
N ARG A 22 -1.74 6.81 -2.07
CA ARG A 22 -3.00 6.40 -1.47
C ARG A 22 -4.20 7.10 -2.11
N LEU A 23 -4.15 8.41 -2.36
CA LEU A 23 -5.21 9.13 -3.06
C LEU A 23 -5.46 8.53 -4.45
N SER A 24 -4.39 8.21 -5.19
CA SER A 24 -4.51 7.64 -6.53
C SER A 24 -5.14 6.25 -6.51
N LEU A 25 -4.73 5.40 -5.58
CA LEU A 25 -5.20 4.02 -5.46
C LEU A 25 -6.63 3.95 -4.88
N GLU A 26 -6.93 4.68 -3.81
CA GLU A 26 -8.25 4.66 -3.17
C GLU A 26 -9.28 5.49 -3.93
N LYS A 27 -8.99 6.76 -4.23
CA LYS A 27 -10.00 7.70 -4.74
C LYS A 27 -10.16 7.64 -6.24
N LEU A 28 -9.06 7.54 -7.00
CA LEU A 28 -9.11 7.53 -8.46
C LEU A 28 -9.32 6.12 -9.02
N ALA A 29 -8.67 5.12 -8.42
CA ALA A 29 -8.75 3.74 -8.88
C ALA A 29 -9.82 2.90 -8.15
N GLY A 30 -10.22 3.28 -6.93
CA GLY A 30 -11.29 2.61 -6.19
C GLY A 30 -10.84 1.35 -5.45
N HIS A 31 -9.55 1.20 -5.15
CA HIS A 31 -8.97 0.06 -4.43
C HIS A 31 -9.03 0.23 -2.90
N ASP A 32 -8.92 -0.87 -2.16
CA ASP A 32 -8.70 -0.85 -0.72
C ASP A 32 -7.20 -0.81 -0.44
N VAL A 33 -6.73 0.18 0.32
CA VAL A 33 -5.30 0.40 0.54
C VAL A 33 -4.99 0.36 2.03
N THR A 34 -4.04 -0.47 2.41
CA THR A 34 -3.39 -0.41 3.73
C THR A 34 -2.03 0.25 3.55
N VAL A 35 -1.71 1.23 4.40
CA VAL A 35 -0.43 1.94 4.37
C VAL A 35 0.40 1.58 5.59
N VAL A 36 1.68 1.32 5.39
CA VAL A 36 2.70 1.14 6.43
C VAL A 36 3.92 1.99 6.08
N SER A 37 4.69 2.39 7.09
CA SER A 37 5.81 3.34 6.95
C SER A 37 7.16 2.74 7.33
N ASP A 38 7.22 1.43 7.55
CA ASP A 38 8.42 0.71 7.97
C ASP A 38 8.40 -0.74 7.47
N GLY A 39 9.59 -1.30 7.31
CA GLY A 39 9.80 -2.63 6.75
C GLY A 39 9.24 -3.76 7.64
N GLU A 40 9.35 -3.65 8.96
CA GLU A 40 8.84 -4.63 9.91
C GLU A 40 7.31 -4.76 9.83
N SER A 41 6.61 -3.63 9.76
CA SER A 41 5.16 -3.57 9.60
C SER A 41 4.75 -4.08 8.22
N ALA A 42 5.48 -3.71 7.15
CA ALA A 42 5.23 -4.22 5.80
C ALA A 42 5.39 -5.74 5.71
N LEU A 43 6.45 -6.28 6.28
CA LEU A 43 6.69 -7.73 6.33
C LEU A 43 5.61 -8.44 7.14
N ARG A 44 5.22 -7.89 8.30
CA ARG A 44 4.17 -8.45 9.14
C ARG A 44 2.83 -8.49 8.41
N GLU A 45 2.42 -7.40 7.77
CA GLU A 45 1.19 -7.34 6.98
C GLU A 45 1.22 -8.35 5.83
N ALA A 46 2.31 -8.39 5.07
CA ALA A 46 2.48 -9.29 3.93
C ALA A 46 2.41 -10.79 4.33
N LEU A 47 2.85 -11.14 5.54
CA LEU A 47 2.84 -12.51 6.04
C LEU A 47 1.53 -12.90 6.74
N THR A 48 0.78 -11.94 7.28
CA THR A 48 -0.41 -12.21 8.11
C THR A 48 -1.73 -11.94 7.39
N GLN A 49 -1.72 -11.12 6.34
CA GLN A 49 -2.87 -10.77 5.53
C GLN A 49 -2.62 -11.13 4.07
N SER A 50 -3.70 -11.36 3.33
CA SER A 50 -3.63 -11.49 1.87
C SER A 50 -3.86 -10.14 1.20
N TYR A 51 -2.99 -9.82 0.24
CA TYR A 51 -3.07 -8.67 -0.64
C TYR A 51 -2.96 -9.13 -2.10
N ASP A 52 -3.64 -8.45 -3.01
CA ASP A 52 -3.53 -8.72 -4.44
C ASP A 52 -2.24 -8.12 -5.02
N VAL A 53 -1.81 -6.99 -4.46
CA VAL A 53 -0.61 -6.25 -4.86
C VAL A 53 0.06 -5.65 -3.62
N ILE A 54 1.39 -5.71 -3.58
CA ILE A 54 2.21 -4.99 -2.62
C ILE A 54 3.04 -3.97 -3.42
N LEU A 55 2.93 -2.70 -3.05
CA LEU A 55 3.79 -1.61 -3.52
C LEU A 55 4.78 -1.29 -2.41
N LEU A 56 6.06 -1.42 -2.71
CA LEU A 56 7.14 -1.36 -1.74
C LEU A 56 8.12 -0.27 -2.17
N ASP A 57 8.38 0.69 -1.28
CA ASP A 57 9.54 1.56 -1.41
C ASP A 57 10.82 0.81 -1.00
N GLU A 58 11.88 1.00 -1.78
CA GLU A 58 13.20 0.41 -1.52
C GLU A 58 13.86 1.05 -0.30
N MET A 59 13.64 2.34 -0.07
CA MET A 59 14.37 3.16 0.90
C MET A 59 13.58 3.40 2.18
N MET A 60 13.07 2.34 2.81
CA MET A 60 12.36 2.45 4.09
C MET A 60 13.25 2.18 5.32
N PRO A 61 12.92 2.76 6.48
CA PRO A 61 13.46 2.33 7.75
C PRO A 61 13.01 0.91 8.11
N LYS A 62 13.66 0.36 9.13
CA LYS A 62 13.31 -0.96 9.69
C LYS A 62 11.94 -0.90 10.34
#